data_AF-A0A0B2W1S2-F1
#
_entry.id   AF-A0A0B2W1S2-F1
#
_cell.length_a   1.000
_cell.length_b   1.000
_cell.length_c   1.000
_cell.angle_alpha   90.00
_cell.angle_beta   90.00
_cell.angle_gamma   90.00
#
_symmetry.space_group_name_H-M   'P 1'
#
loop_
_entity.id
_entity.type
_entity.pdbx_description
1 polymer ?
#
loop_
_entity_poly.entity_id
_entity_poly.type
_entity_poly.pdbx_seq_one_letter_code
_entity_poly.pdbx_strand_id
1 'polypeptide(L)'
;MVGVGHVDGAGDTASAVDSLVDLGEFSFKEVLGSDSAHKSAFVLLQSKSGERAILLADKNSFPVDKDSWREILTGSALKIIMKNDVYSSYTLYMPQNFSGVKSTLIYPCNDKHIAKYREQKRFVINETAEDYRTITLPYIEQNQMCLGWVYNILEHKAEADRIIYEDPDPHNGFIMAPDLKWSGEQIECLYVQALVRRKGIKSIRDLTANDLPLLEGIRDKGLNAIREKYGIDKHQICAYFHYQPSFYHLHVHFIHVSYDAPASGVAKFVWFGVVVWYIRMLLFCPECGSSLQIEEGQNCLQFSCHNCPYVQPITKLIKSRVYPKLKDLDEVLGGPGAWENAQITDGTLFPVFRSFSVLS
;
A
#
# COMPACT_ATOMS: atom_id res chain seq x y z
N MET A 1 0.32 -54.83 49.88
CA MET A 1 0.94 -54.68 51.21
C MET A 1 2.16 -53.78 51.04
N VAL A 2 2.02 -52.50 51.45
CA VAL A 2 2.76 -51.84 52.55
C VAL A 2 4.23 -51.57 52.17
N GLY A 3 4.82 -50.37 52.19
CA GLY A 3 4.45 -49.02 52.66
C GLY A 3 5.76 -48.22 52.85
N VAL A 4 5.87 -47.01 52.27
CA VAL A 4 5.98 -45.67 52.93
C VAL A 4 7.38 -45.17 53.32
N GLY A 5 7.68 -43.93 52.89
CA GLY A 5 8.63 -42.95 53.45
C GLY A 5 8.99 -41.84 52.44
N HIS A 6 8.17 -40.77 52.27
CA HIS A 6 8.38 -39.35 52.72
C HIS A 6 9.83 -38.82 52.54
N VAL A 7 10.09 -37.69 51.86
CA VAL A 7 9.86 -36.30 52.34
C VAL A 7 9.69 -35.29 51.19
N ASP A 8 8.73 -34.39 51.42
CA ASP A 8 8.46 -33.01 50.97
C ASP A 8 9.36 -32.25 49.99
N GLY A 9 8.70 -31.49 49.11
CA GLY A 9 9.28 -30.42 48.31
C GLY A 9 8.23 -29.71 47.46
N ALA A 10 7.36 -28.94 48.11
CA ALA A 10 6.49 -27.98 47.44
C ALA A 10 7.33 -26.99 46.62
N GLY A 11 7.15 -27.03 45.30
CA GLY A 11 7.70 -26.06 44.37
C GLY A 11 6.56 -25.47 43.55
N ASP A 12 5.78 -24.59 44.19
CA ASP A 12 4.96 -23.61 43.51
C ASP A 12 5.88 -22.78 42.59
N THR A 13 5.96 -23.15 41.31
CA THR A 13 6.36 -22.19 40.28
C THR A 13 5.14 -21.33 39.98
N ALA A 14 4.81 -20.45 40.92
CA ALA A 14 3.95 -19.31 40.67
C ALA A 14 4.58 -18.54 39.50
N SER A 15 3.93 -18.60 38.34
CA SER A 15 4.18 -17.68 37.24
C SER A 15 4.18 -16.27 37.81
N ALA A 16 5.26 -15.52 37.62
CA ALA A 16 5.29 -14.10 37.92
C ALA A 16 4.12 -13.44 37.19
N VAL A 17 3.05 -13.16 37.93
CA VAL A 17 1.95 -12.33 37.47
C VAL A 17 2.57 -10.95 37.35
N ASP A 18 2.89 -10.56 36.11
CA ASP A 18 3.33 -9.22 35.76
C ASP A 18 2.41 -8.23 36.49
N SER A 19 2.96 -7.47 37.43
CA SER A 19 2.18 -6.53 38.23
C SER A 19 1.52 -5.54 37.27
N LEU A 20 0.19 -5.57 37.19
CA LEU A 20 -0.59 -4.66 36.36
C LEU A 20 -0.17 -3.22 36.67
N VAL A 21 0.26 -2.50 35.63
CA VAL A 21 0.60 -1.07 35.75
C VAL A 21 -0.67 -0.31 36.10
N ASP A 22 -0.68 0.37 37.25
CA ASP A 22 -1.80 1.21 37.69
C ASP A 22 -1.77 2.56 36.96
N LEU A 23 -2.76 2.79 36.09
CA LEU A 23 -2.91 4.07 35.40
C LEU A 23 -3.18 5.25 36.36
N GLY A 24 -3.64 5.00 37.59
CA GLY A 24 -3.79 6.00 38.65
C GLY A 24 -2.46 6.61 39.13
N GLU A 25 -1.33 6.03 38.75
CA GLU A 25 0.01 6.59 39.00
C GLU A 25 0.44 7.63 37.97
N PHE A 26 -0.35 7.84 36.91
CA PHE A 26 -0.03 8.73 35.81
C PHE A 26 -0.93 9.97 35.80
N SER A 27 -0.33 11.11 35.48
CA SER A 27 -1.03 12.36 35.18
C SER A 27 -1.03 12.63 33.69
N PHE A 28 -2.14 13.12 33.16
CA PHE A 28 -2.25 13.55 31.77
C PHE A 28 -1.32 14.74 31.50
N LYS A 29 -0.65 14.74 30.35
CA LYS A 29 0.13 15.89 29.87
C LYS A 29 -0.41 16.46 28.58
N GLU A 30 -0.56 15.61 27.56
CA GLU A 30 -0.87 16.07 26.21
C GLU A 30 -1.46 14.94 25.37
N VAL A 31 -2.37 15.28 24.45
CA VAL A 31 -2.70 14.39 23.33
C VAL A 31 -1.65 14.61 22.26
N LEU A 32 -0.76 13.63 22.06
CA LEU A 32 0.28 13.70 21.04
C LEU A 32 -0.34 13.72 19.64
N GLY A 33 -1.38 12.93 19.40
CA GLY A 33 -2.10 12.93 18.13
C GLY A 33 -3.25 11.92 18.13
N SER A 34 -4.00 11.89 17.03
CA SER A 34 -5.07 10.92 16.80
C SER A 34 -5.10 10.49 15.34
N ASP A 35 -5.44 9.23 15.09
CA ASP A 35 -5.74 8.71 13.76
C ASP A 35 -7.23 8.38 13.69
N SER A 36 -8.01 9.27 13.08
CA SER A 36 -9.46 9.08 12.95
C SER A 36 -9.85 7.94 12.02
N ALA A 37 -9.00 7.58 11.05
CA ALA A 37 -9.27 6.47 10.13
C ALA A 37 -9.13 5.12 10.83
N HIS A 38 -8.06 4.97 11.61
CA HIS A 38 -7.78 3.77 12.40
C HIS A 38 -8.42 3.79 13.80
N LYS A 39 -9.07 4.90 14.18
CA LYS A 39 -9.74 5.12 15.47
C LYS A 39 -8.77 4.98 16.65
N SER A 40 -7.61 5.62 16.51
CA SER A 40 -6.51 5.57 17.47
C SER A 40 -6.23 6.92 18.13
N ALA A 41 -5.77 6.90 19.37
CA ALA A 41 -5.30 8.07 20.11
C ALA A 41 -3.93 7.81 20.74
N PHE A 42 -3.08 8.85 20.78
CA PHE A 42 -1.76 8.80 21.36
C PHE A 42 -1.65 9.87 22.45
N VAL A 43 -1.40 9.47 23.69
CA VAL A 43 -1.46 10.36 24.85
C VAL A 43 -0.14 10.32 25.62
N LEU A 44 0.45 11.49 25.86
CA LEU A 44 1.61 11.66 26.73
C LEU A 44 1.14 11.79 28.19
N LEU A 45 1.78 11.01 29.05
CA LEU A 45 1.53 10.94 30.48
C LEU A 45 2.83 11.22 31.25
N GLN A 46 2.70 11.58 32.53
CA GLN A 46 3.81 11.66 33.48
C GLN A 46 3.47 10.91 34.76
N SER A 47 4.35 9.97 35.14
CA SER A 47 4.23 9.19 36.37
C SER A 47 4.47 10.07 37.61
N LYS A 48 4.06 9.58 38.79
CA LYS A 48 4.37 10.22 40.08
C LYS A 48 5.89 10.33 40.35
N SER A 49 6.71 9.44 39.76
CA SER A 49 8.19 9.53 39.84
C SER A 49 8.78 10.62 38.95
N GLY A 50 7.97 11.25 38.08
CA GLY A 50 8.40 12.30 37.15
C GLY A 50 8.78 11.78 35.76
N GLU A 51 8.86 10.46 35.58
CA GLU A 51 9.14 9.82 34.30
C GLU A 51 7.97 9.95 33.32
N ARG A 52 8.28 9.95 32.02
CA ARG A 52 7.28 10.15 30.95
C ARG A 52 6.82 8.81 30.40
N ALA A 53 5.55 8.71 30.02
CA ALA A 53 4.99 7.54 29.36
C ALA A 53 4.10 7.93 28.17
N ILE A 54 3.95 7.05 27.19
CA ILE A 54 2.99 7.24 26.09
C ILE A 54 1.96 6.11 26.15
N LEU A 55 0.68 6.46 26.20
CA LEU A 55 -0.43 5.52 26.05
C LEU A 55 -0.96 5.61 24.62
N LEU A 56 -0.84 4.51 23.88
CA LEU A 56 -1.48 4.31 22.59
C LEU A 56 -2.79 3.58 22.83
N ALA A 57 -3.90 4.07 22.28
CA ALA A 57 -5.23 3.48 22.47
C ALA A 57 -5.92 3.31 21.11
N ASP A 58 -6.21 2.06 20.75
CA ASP A 58 -6.79 1.66 19.47
C ASP A 58 -8.15 0.99 19.70
N LYS A 59 -9.19 1.43 18.97
CA LYS A 59 -10.47 0.71 19.00
C LYS A 59 -10.30 -0.68 18.41
N ASN A 60 -10.86 -1.68 19.09
CA ASN A 60 -10.87 -3.05 18.61
C ASN A 60 -11.72 -3.19 17.33
N SER A 61 -11.32 -4.12 16.47
CA SER A 61 -12.16 -4.60 15.37
C SER A 61 -13.40 -5.28 15.92
N PHE A 62 -14.49 -5.23 15.15
CA PHE A 62 -15.70 -5.98 15.50
C PHE A 62 -15.45 -7.49 15.35
N PRO A 63 -16.10 -8.32 16.19
CA PRO A 63 -16.09 -9.76 15.99
C PRO A 63 -16.76 -10.13 14.65
N VAL A 64 -16.33 -11.23 14.06
CA VAL A 64 -16.87 -11.75 12.79
C VAL A 64 -17.76 -12.98 12.99
N ASP A 65 -17.85 -13.49 14.22
CA ASP A 65 -18.63 -14.68 14.53
C ASP A 65 -20.08 -14.34 14.93
N LYS A 66 -20.97 -15.32 14.74
CA LYS A 66 -22.41 -15.16 14.94
C LYS A 66 -22.79 -14.99 16.41
N ASP A 67 -22.07 -15.63 17.32
CA ASP A 67 -22.47 -15.70 18.73
C ASP A 67 -22.18 -14.38 19.44
N SER A 68 -21.02 -13.76 19.14
CA SER A 68 -20.72 -12.40 19.57
C SER A 68 -21.78 -11.40 19.10
N TRP A 69 -22.22 -11.48 17.84
CA TRP A 69 -23.26 -10.57 17.32
C TRP A 69 -24.62 -10.82 17.95
N ARG A 70 -24.97 -12.06 18.32
CA ARG A 70 -26.20 -12.33 19.09
C ARG A 70 -26.18 -11.61 20.43
N GLU A 71 -25.06 -11.66 21.13
CA GLU A 71 -24.88 -11.00 22.42
C GLU A 71 -24.89 -9.46 22.29
N ILE A 72 -24.20 -8.92 21.28
CA ILE A 72 -24.21 -7.48 21.00
C ILE A 72 -25.65 -7.02 20.73
N LEU A 73 -26.41 -7.73 19.90
CA LEU A 73 -27.77 -7.32 19.53
C LEU A 73 -28.75 -7.34 20.71
N THR A 74 -28.60 -8.28 21.65
CA THR A 74 -29.49 -8.37 22.82
C THR A 74 -29.08 -7.42 23.95
N GLY A 75 -27.78 -7.16 24.10
CA GLY A 75 -27.23 -6.34 25.19
C GLY A 75 -26.99 -4.87 24.84
N SER A 76 -27.20 -4.44 23.60
CA SER A 76 -26.96 -3.06 23.17
C SER A 76 -28.18 -2.16 23.24
N ALA A 77 -27.94 -0.85 23.33
CA ALA A 77 -28.95 0.18 23.11
C ALA A 77 -28.60 1.06 21.91
N LEU A 78 -29.62 1.55 21.21
CA LEU A 78 -29.47 2.48 20.09
C LEU A 78 -30.02 3.86 20.46
N LYS A 79 -29.24 4.91 20.15
CA LYS A 79 -29.71 6.30 20.19
C LYS A 79 -29.74 6.85 18.77
N ILE A 80 -30.91 7.28 18.31
CA ILE A 80 -31.09 7.83 16.96
C ILE A 80 -30.25 9.09 16.80
N ILE A 81 -29.54 9.18 15.68
CA ILE A 81 -28.84 10.39 15.21
C ILE A 81 -29.68 11.04 14.10
N MET A 82 -30.09 10.26 13.10
CA MET A 82 -30.86 10.75 11.96
C MET A 82 -31.71 9.63 11.36
N LYS A 83 -32.85 9.97 10.76
CA LYS A 83 -33.70 9.04 10.02
C LYS A 83 -34.30 9.73 8.79
N ASN A 84 -34.14 9.12 7.63
CA ASN A 84 -34.76 9.52 6.38
C ASN A 84 -35.15 8.28 5.57
N ASP A 85 -36.45 8.09 5.38
CA ASP A 85 -37.03 6.90 4.74
C ASP A 85 -36.48 5.58 5.35
N VAL A 86 -35.87 4.71 4.54
CA VAL A 86 -35.26 3.44 4.98
C VAL A 86 -33.89 3.63 5.64
N TYR A 87 -33.28 4.81 5.53
CA TYR A 87 -31.95 5.08 6.07
C TYR A 87 -32.05 5.70 7.46
N SER A 88 -31.44 5.05 8.46
CA SER A 88 -31.32 5.61 9.80
C SER A 88 -29.92 5.38 10.36
N SER A 89 -29.40 6.39 11.05
CA SER A 89 -28.09 6.36 11.71
C SER A 89 -28.28 6.44 13.22
N TYR A 90 -27.50 5.67 13.96
CA TYR A 90 -27.61 5.53 15.41
C TYR A 90 -26.23 5.54 16.06
N THR A 91 -26.16 6.01 17.30
CA THR A 91 -25.08 5.63 18.22
C THR A 91 -25.42 4.28 18.84
N LEU A 92 -24.55 3.29 18.67
CA LEU A 92 -24.65 1.98 19.30
C LEU A 92 -23.87 1.97 20.63
N TYR A 93 -24.56 1.70 21.73
CA TYR A 93 -23.95 1.47 23.04
C TYR A 93 -23.81 -0.02 23.27
N MET A 94 -22.59 -0.54 23.10
CA MET A 94 -22.29 -1.97 23.23
C MET A 94 -22.18 -2.43 24.68
N PRO A 95 -22.40 -3.73 24.95
CA PRO A 95 -22.09 -4.34 26.24
C PRO A 95 -20.61 -4.17 26.63
N GLN A 96 -20.34 -4.20 27.94
CA GLN A 96 -19.02 -3.87 28.50
C GLN A 96 -17.90 -4.80 28.01
N ASN A 97 -18.18 -6.07 27.74
CA ASN A 97 -17.21 -7.03 27.21
C ASN A 97 -16.74 -6.69 25.77
N PHE A 98 -17.51 -5.90 25.01
CA PHE A 98 -17.13 -5.45 23.67
C PHE A 98 -16.65 -3.98 23.63
N SER A 99 -16.63 -3.30 24.77
CA SER A 99 -16.22 -1.88 24.85
C SER A 99 -14.73 -1.68 25.10
N GLY A 100 -13.96 -2.76 25.24
CA GLY A 100 -12.51 -2.75 25.43
C GLY A 100 -11.79 -1.97 24.33
N VAL A 101 -10.67 -1.36 24.69
CA VAL A 101 -9.79 -0.61 23.81
C VAL A 101 -8.40 -1.22 23.93
N LYS A 102 -7.85 -1.73 22.82
CA LYS A 102 -6.49 -2.25 22.81
C LYS A 102 -5.56 -1.09 23.14
N SER A 103 -4.76 -1.25 24.18
CA SER A 103 -3.88 -0.18 24.66
C SER A 103 -2.45 -0.67 24.79
N THR A 104 -1.50 0.17 24.39
CA THR A 104 -0.05 -0.09 24.53
C THR A 104 0.57 1.03 25.36
N LEU A 105 1.27 0.70 26.43
CA LEU A 105 1.99 1.67 27.27
C LEU A 105 3.49 1.61 26.96
N ILE A 106 4.07 2.74 26.56
CA ILE A 106 5.51 2.91 26.40
C ILE A 106 6.03 3.67 27.62
N TYR A 107 6.70 2.98 28.54
CA TYR A 107 7.16 3.54 29.81
C TYR A 107 8.48 2.89 30.26
N PRO A 108 9.53 3.68 30.61
CA PRO A 108 9.66 5.13 30.39
C PRO A 108 9.87 5.48 28.91
N CYS A 109 9.44 6.68 28.49
CA CYS A 109 9.60 7.17 27.12
C CYS A 109 10.61 8.33 27.03
N ASN A 110 11.24 8.48 25.86
CA ASN A 110 12.20 9.55 25.56
C ASN A 110 11.67 10.49 24.47
N ASP A 111 12.41 11.55 24.16
CA ASP A 111 11.97 12.56 23.18
C ASP A 111 11.79 11.99 21.77
N LYS A 112 12.53 10.93 21.39
CA LYS A 112 12.35 10.26 20.10
C LYS A 112 11.02 9.53 20.02
N HIS A 113 10.61 8.84 21.10
CA HIS A 113 9.28 8.23 21.17
C HIS A 113 8.18 9.29 21.06
N ILE A 114 8.32 10.41 21.78
CA ILE A 114 7.34 11.50 21.76
C ILE A 114 7.21 12.08 20.36
N ALA A 115 8.33 12.41 19.71
CA ALA A 115 8.34 12.98 18.36
C ALA A 115 7.72 12.06 17.30
N LYS A 116 7.81 10.73 17.49
CA LYS A 116 7.22 9.73 16.57
C LYS A 116 5.69 9.76 16.58
N TYR A 117 5.07 9.90 17.75
CA TYR A 117 3.61 9.83 17.91
C TYR A 117 2.93 11.20 17.95
N ARG A 118 3.72 12.28 18.10
CA ARG A 118 3.22 13.65 18.03
C ARG A 118 2.75 13.95 16.60
N GLU A 119 1.53 14.46 16.49
CA GLU A 119 0.94 14.91 15.25
C GLU A 119 1.82 15.99 14.63
N GLN A 120 2.13 15.79 13.35
CA GLN A 120 2.90 16.73 12.56
C GLN A 120 1.96 17.28 11.50
N LYS A 121 1.90 18.61 11.37
CA LYS A 121 1.19 19.23 10.25
C LYS A 121 1.85 18.79 8.96
N ARG A 122 1.07 18.13 8.10
CA ARG A 122 1.51 17.70 6.78
C ARG A 122 1.00 18.68 5.75
N PHE A 123 1.87 19.06 4.82
CA PHE A 123 1.55 19.93 3.71
C PHE A 123 1.77 19.17 2.40
N VAL A 124 0.90 19.39 1.42
CA VAL A 124 1.13 18.94 0.05
C VAL A 124 2.06 19.96 -0.61
N ILE A 125 3.15 19.48 -1.21
CA ILE A 125 4.14 20.30 -1.91
C ILE A 125 4.21 19.82 -3.34
N ASN A 126 4.19 20.76 -4.29
CA ASN A 126 4.41 20.50 -5.70
C ASN A 126 5.86 20.85 -6.05
N GLU A 127 6.75 19.86 -5.98
CA GLU A 127 8.17 20.07 -6.22
C GLU A 127 8.50 20.03 -7.73
N THR A 128 9.05 21.12 -8.25
CA THR A 128 9.52 21.18 -9.64
C THR A 128 10.86 20.44 -9.81
N ALA A 129 11.26 20.19 -11.05
CA ALA A 129 12.59 19.62 -11.32
C ALA A 129 13.73 20.52 -10.81
N GLU A 130 13.54 21.85 -10.86
CA GLU A 130 14.52 22.81 -10.37
C GLU A 130 14.60 22.82 -8.84
N ASP A 131 13.45 22.78 -8.15
CA ASP A 131 13.42 22.67 -6.68
C ASP A 131 14.12 21.38 -6.21
N TYR A 132 13.87 20.27 -6.93
CA TYR A 132 14.57 19.03 -6.63
C TYR A 132 16.08 19.19 -6.73
N ARG A 133 16.60 19.78 -7.82
CA ARG A 133 18.05 19.95 -8.03
C ARG A 133 18.70 20.92 -7.05
N THR A 134 18.01 22.01 -6.71
CA THR A 134 18.61 23.12 -5.95
C THR A 134 18.36 23.06 -4.45
N ILE A 135 17.31 22.35 -4.01
CA ILE A 135 16.91 22.30 -2.60
C ILE A 135 16.95 20.85 -2.10
N THR A 136 16.19 19.96 -2.74
CA THR A 136 15.97 18.61 -2.21
C THR A 136 17.19 17.71 -2.36
N LEU A 137 17.82 17.67 -3.53
CA LEU A 137 18.99 16.84 -3.79
C LEU A 137 20.18 17.22 -2.89
N PRO A 138 20.54 18.51 -2.71
CA PRO A 138 21.55 18.90 -1.73
C PRO A 138 21.22 18.46 -0.30
N TYR A 139 19.96 18.56 0.11
CA TYR A 139 19.52 18.07 1.42
C TYR A 139 19.70 16.56 1.55
N ILE A 140 19.32 15.79 0.51
CA ILE A 140 19.50 14.33 0.48
C ILE A 140 20.97 13.98 0.64
N GLU A 141 21.86 14.57 -0.16
CA GLU A 141 23.30 14.28 -0.14
C GLU A 141 23.94 14.57 1.23
N GLN A 142 23.45 15.57 1.94
CA GLN A 142 23.94 15.95 3.28
C GLN A 142 23.33 15.10 4.42
N ASN A 143 22.07 14.68 4.29
CA ASN A 143 21.29 14.13 5.41
C ASN A 143 20.86 12.66 5.20
N GLN A 144 21.29 12.01 4.12
CA GLN A 144 20.92 10.63 3.85
C GLN A 144 21.35 9.70 4.99
N MET A 145 20.41 8.87 5.44
CA MET A 145 20.68 7.83 6.43
C MET A 145 21.65 6.77 5.88
N CYS A 146 22.38 6.11 6.79
CA CYS A 146 23.25 5.00 6.43
C CYS A 146 22.45 3.84 5.79
N LEU A 147 22.86 3.44 4.58
CA LEU A 147 22.26 2.35 3.80
C LEU A 147 22.87 0.98 4.11
N GLY A 148 23.67 0.86 5.18
CA GLY A 148 24.37 -0.39 5.50
C GLY A 148 23.45 -1.60 5.64
N TRP A 149 22.25 -1.40 6.19
CA TRP A 149 21.25 -2.47 6.32
C TRP A 149 20.75 -2.97 4.94
N VAL A 150 20.57 -2.07 3.97
CA VAL A 150 20.18 -2.44 2.58
C VAL A 150 21.27 -3.29 1.96
N TYR A 151 22.54 -2.86 2.08
CA TYR A 151 23.66 -3.60 1.52
C TYR A 151 23.87 -4.95 2.20
N ASN A 152 23.60 -5.06 3.50
CA ASN A 152 23.65 -6.35 4.19
C ASN A 152 22.64 -7.34 3.62
N ILE A 153 21.45 -6.89 3.21
CA ILE A 153 20.46 -7.76 2.54
C ILE A 153 20.96 -8.13 1.12
N LEU A 154 21.40 -7.14 0.34
CA LEU A 154 21.87 -7.36 -1.05
C LEU A 154 23.11 -8.25 -1.16
N GLU A 155 23.92 -8.32 -0.09
CA GLU A 155 25.13 -9.14 0.05
C GLU A 155 24.90 -10.39 0.92
N HIS A 156 23.65 -10.71 1.25
CA HIS A 156 23.24 -11.89 2.04
C HIS A 156 23.87 -12.00 3.44
N LYS A 157 24.31 -10.87 4.00
CA LYS A 157 24.82 -10.77 5.38
C LYS A 157 23.72 -10.67 6.43
N ALA A 158 22.50 -10.30 6.02
CA ALA A 158 21.33 -10.22 6.88
C ALA A 158 20.06 -10.61 6.12
N GLU A 159 19.09 -11.21 6.81
CA GLU A 159 17.74 -11.54 6.31
C GLU A 159 17.72 -12.43 5.05
N ALA A 160 18.79 -13.17 4.77
CA ALA A 160 18.91 -14.01 3.58
C ALA A 160 17.86 -15.13 3.53
N ASP A 161 17.45 -15.65 4.68
CA ASP A 161 16.40 -16.65 4.84
C ASP A 161 14.99 -16.13 4.51
N ARG A 162 14.79 -14.81 4.56
CA ARG A 162 13.51 -14.16 4.28
C ARG A 162 13.30 -13.88 2.80
N ILE A 163 14.34 -13.99 1.97
CA ILE A 163 14.29 -13.70 0.54
C ILE A 163 13.26 -14.61 -0.14
N ILE A 164 12.39 -14.01 -0.96
CA ILE A 164 11.36 -14.73 -1.72
C ILE A 164 11.72 -14.88 -3.19
N TYR A 165 12.56 -13.98 -3.70
CA TYR A 165 13.03 -13.98 -5.07
C TYR A 165 14.31 -13.17 -5.19
N GLU A 166 15.17 -13.58 -6.10
CA GLU A 166 16.42 -12.88 -6.39
C GLU A 166 16.76 -12.99 -7.87
N ASP A 167 17.03 -11.84 -8.47
CA ASP A 167 17.72 -11.72 -9.76
C ASP A 167 19.15 -11.23 -9.48
N PRO A 168 20.19 -12.04 -9.77
CA PRO A 168 21.57 -11.71 -9.44
C PRO A 168 22.21 -10.68 -10.39
N ASP A 169 21.52 -10.27 -11.46
CA ASP A 169 22.09 -9.32 -12.42
C ASP A 169 22.50 -7.99 -11.72
N PRO A 170 23.75 -7.53 -11.90
CA PRO A 170 24.25 -6.37 -11.16
C PRO A 170 23.60 -5.04 -11.58
N HIS A 171 22.97 -4.98 -12.75
CA HIS A 171 22.41 -3.76 -13.33
C HIS A 171 20.88 -3.72 -13.29
N ASN A 172 20.23 -4.82 -13.67
CA ASN A 172 18.77 -4.99 -13.76
C ASN A 172 18.21 -5.97 -12.72
N GLY A 173 19.06 -6.53 -11.87
CA GLY A 173 18.64 -7.46 -10.82
C GLY A 173 18.19 -6.77 -9.54
N PHE A 174 17.50 -7.54 -8.70
CA PHE A 174 16.88 -7.10 -7.46
C PHE A 174 16.64 -8.29 -6.52
N ILE A 175 16.47 -8.00 -5.23
CA ILE A 175 16.02 -8.97 -4.22
C ILE A 175 14.61 -8.60 -3.77
N MET A 176 13.75 -9.59 -3.57
CA MET A 176 12.47 -9.40 -2.89
C MET A 176 12.45 -10.08 -1.53
N ALA A 177 11.95 -9.36 -0.53
CA ALA A 177 11.76 -9.89 0.82
C ALA A 177 10.51 -9.27 1.48
N PRO A 178 9.87 -9.96 2.44
CA PRO A 178 8.81 -9.39 3.26
C PRO A 178 9.27 -8.12 3.98
N ASP A 179 8.43 -7.09 4.01
CA ASP A 179 8.67 -5.87 4.78
C ASP A 179 8.71 -6.19 6.28
N LEU A 180 9.47 -5.40 7.05
CA LEU A 180 9.50 -5.48 8.51
C LEU A 180 8.10 -5.31 9.14
N LYS A 181 7.20 -4.57 8.49
CA LYS A 181 5.84 -4.29 8.97
C LYS A 181 4.88 -5.48 8.84
N TRP A 182 5.25 -6.53 8.10
CA TRP A 182 4.38 -7.69 7.89
C TRP A 182 4.88 -8.90 8.66
N SER A 183 3.99 -9.50 9.47
CA SER A 183 4.31 -10.69 10.28
C SER A 183 4.43 -11.97 9.46
N GLY A 184 3.94 -11.98 8.22
CA GLY A 184 3.92 -13.18 7.36
C GLY A 184 2.72 -14.10 7.59
N GLU A 185 1.83 -13.77 8.54
CA GLU A 185 0.69 -14.64 8.91
C GLU A 185 -0.59 -14.29 8.13
N GLN A 186 -1.01 -13.03 8.19
CA GLN A 186 -2.24 -12.56 7.55
C GLN A 186 -1.95 -12.13 6.12
N ILE A 187 -2.47 -12.88 5.16
CA ILE A 187 -2.15 -12.66 3.74
C ILE A 187 -2.80 -11.39 3.18
N GLU A 188 -3.92 -10.99 3.76
CA GLU A 188 -4.63 -9.76 3.44
C GLU A 188 -3.80 -8.53 3.80
N CYS A 189 -2.82 -8.69 4.69
CA CYS A 189 -1.85 -7.68 5.10
C CYS A 189 -0.50 -7.85 4.41
N LEU A 190 -0.41 -8.64 3.32
CA LEU A 190 0.85 -8.89 2.62
C LEU A 190 1.56 -7.59 2.28
N TYR A 191 2.84 -7.54 2.66
CA TYR A 191 3.74 -6.45 2.35
C TYR A 191 5.12 -7.02 1.99
N VAL A 192 5.49 -6.88 0.72
CA VAL A 192 6.80 -7.28 0.18
C VAL A 192 7.49 -6.07 -0.41
N GLN A 193 8.82 -6.02 -0.32
CA GLN A 193 9.63 -4.99 -0.98
C GLN A 193 10.58 -5.62 -1.99
N ALA A 194 10.80 -4.95 -3.12
CA ALA A 194 11.89 -5.23 -4.05
C ALA A 194 13.00 -4.19 -3.87
N LEU A 195 14.23 -4.63 -3.58
CA LEU A 195 15.44 -3.81 -3.43
C LEU A 195 16.34 -4.02 -4.65
N VAL A 196 16.61 -2.96 -5.41
CA VAL A 196 17.44 -3.08 -6.62
C VAL A 196 18.90 -3.34 -6.27
N ARG A 197 19.63 -4.11 -7.09
CA ARG A 197 21.07 -4.35 -6.89
C ARG A 197 21.90 -3.14 -7.27
N ARG A 198 21.51 -2.45 -8.35
CA ARG A 198 22.23 -1.30 -8.89
C ARG A 198 22.27 -0.16 -7.86
N LYS A 199 23.47 0.21 -7.43
CA LYS A 199 23.68 1.32 -6.48
C LYS A 199 23.50 2.68 -7.18
N GLY A 200 23.17 3.70 -6.41
CA GLY A 200 23.16 5.10 -6.87
C GLY A 200 21.81 5.63 -7.37
N ILE A 201 20.81 4.76 -7.56
CA ILE A 201 19.43 5.21 -7.84
C ILE A 201 18.75 5.55 -6.51
N LYS A 202 18.53 6.83 -6.23
CA LYS A 202 18.00 7.33 -4.95
C LYS A 202 16.48 7.27 -4.89
N SER A 203 15.82 7.59 -5.99
CA SER A 203 14.36 7.67 -6.08
C SER A 203 13.87 7.60 -7.53
N ILE A 204 12.56 7.79 -7.72
CA ILE A 204 11.95 7.93 -9.05
C ILE A 204 12.51 9.09 -9.89
N ARG A 205 13.16 10.10 -9.27
CA ARG A 205 13.81 11.21 -9.99
C ARG A 205 15.02 10.78 -10.81
N ASP A 206 15.66 9.67 -10.44
CA ASP A 206 16.84 9.16 -11.13
C ASP A 206 16.49 8.15 -12.24
N LEU A 207 15.20 7.82 -12.40
CA LEU A 207 14.75 6.84 -13.40
C LEU A 207 14.72 7.45 -14.80
N THR A 208 15.23 6.68 -15.76
CA THR A 208 15.32 7.03 -17.18
C THR A 208 14.76 5.90 -18.06
N ALA A 209 14.68 6.14 -19.37
CA ALA A 209 14.28 5.11 -20.33
C ALA A 209 15.19 3.87 -20.33
N ASN A 210 16.46 4.02 -19.95
CA ASN A 210 17.41 2.90 -19.86
C ASN A 210 17.07 1.94 -18.72
N ASP A 211 16.21 2.35 -17.80
CA ASP A 211 15.84 1.57 -16.61
C ASP A 211 14.59 0.73 -16.83
N LEU A 212 13.96 0.83 -18.00
CA LEU A 212 12.80 0.01 -18.36
C LEU A 212 13.04 -1.50 -18.18
N PRO A 213 14.19 -2.08 -18.56
CA PRO A 213 14.44 -3.51 -18.33
C PRO A 213 14.42 -3.90 -16.85
N LEU A 214 15.03 -3.08 -15.97
CA LEU A 214 14.97 -3.25 -14.51
C LEU A 214 13.53 -3.17 -14.02
N LEU A 215 12.77 -2.16 -14.44
CA LEU A 215 11.41 -1.94 -13.97
C LEU A 215 10.42 -3.01 -14.46
N GLU A 216 10.45 -3.35 -15.74
CA GLU A 216 9.63 -4.44 -16.29
C GLU A 216 10.02 -5.78 -15.65
N GLY A 217 11.32 -6.00 -15.40
CA GLY A 217 11.83 -7.13 -14.62
C GLY A 217 11.23 -7.20 -13.21
N ILE A 218 11.29 -6.11 -12.43
CA ILE A 218 10.70 -6.06 -11.08
C ILE A 218 9.20 -6.35 -11.12
N ARG A 219 8.47 -5.78 -12.08
CA ARG A 219 7.02 -6.02 -12.23
C ARG A 219 6.73 -7.48 -12.50
N ASP A 220 7.28 -8.02 -13.58
CA ASP A 220 6.86 -9.31 -14.11
C ASP A 220 7.39 -10.46 -13.24
N LYS A 221 8.68 -10.43 -12.91
CA LYS A 221 9.30 -11.44 -12.05
C LYS A 221 8.80 -11.32 -10.61
N GLY A 222 8.58 -10.11 -10.12
CA GLY A 222 8.11 -9.92 -8.75
C GLY A 222 6.66 -10.34 -8.53
N LEU A 223 5.75 -10.04 -9.47
CA LEU A 223 4.37 -10.54 -9.40
C LEU A 223 4.32 -12.08 -9.52
N ASN A 224 5.17 -12.67 -10.36
CA ASN A 224 5.28 -14.13 -10.45
C ASN A 224 5.81 -14.75 -9.15
N ALA A 225 6.84 -14.17 -8.55
CA ALA A 225 7.37 -14.64 -7.27
C ALA A 225 6.34 -14.60 -6.14
N ILE A 226 5.54 -13.52 -6.06
CA ILE A 226 4.45 -13.41 -5.09
C ILE A 226 3.39 -14.50 -5.34
N ARG A 227 3.02 -14.72 -6.60
CA ARG A 227 2.06 -15.77 -6.97
C ARG A 227 2.58 -17.16 -6.61
N GLU A 228 3.84 -17.47 -6.90
CA GLU A 228 4.45 -18.78 -6.62
C GLU A 228 4.57 -19.04 -5.11
N LYS A 229 4.98 -18.04 -4.32
CA LYS A 229 5.20 -18.21 -2.89
C LYS A 229 3.91 -18.17 -2.07
N TYR A 230 2.94 -17.34 -2.47
CA TYR A 230 1.78 -17.02 -1.65
C TYR A 230 0.43 -17.35 -2.31
N GLY A 231 0.42 -17.77 -3.57
CA GLY A 231 -0.82 -18.11 -4.29
C GLY A 231 -1.71 -16.92 -4.64
N ILE A 232 -1.21 -15.68 -4.51
CA ILE A 232 -1.99 -14.46 -4.78
C ILE A 232 -1.95 -14.12 -6.26
N ASP A 233 -3.10 -13.82 -6.85
CA ASP A 233 -3.16 -13.37 -8.24
C ASP A 233 -2.60 -11.94 -8.40
N LYS A 234 -1.94 -11.68 -9.54
CA LYS A 234 -1.30 -10.38 -9.81
C LYS A 234 -2.27 -9.19 -9.74
N HIS A 235 -3.56 -9.38 -9.99
CA HIS A 235 -4.57 -8.31 -9.93
C HIS A 235 -4.98 -7.97 -8.49
N GLN A 236 -4.58 -8.79 -7.51
CA GLN A 236 -4.76 -8.52 -6.08
C GLN A 236 -3.53 -7.86 -5.45
N ILE A 237 -2.53 -7.50 -6.26
CA ILE A 237 -1.31 -6.85 -5.80
C ILE A 237 -1.21 -5.43 -6.34
N CYS A 238 -0.96 -4.49 -5.44
CA CYS A 238 -0.66 -3.11 -5.75
C CYS A 238 0.85 -2.88 -5.60
N ALA A 239 1.52 -2.53 -6.71
CA ALA A 239 2.94 -2.19 -6.73
C ALA A 239 3.16 -0.68 -6.87
N TYR A 240 4.05 -0.09 -6.07
CA TYR A 240 4.26 1.37 -6.05
C TYR A 240 5.61 1.81 -5.48
N PHE A 241 5.96 3.07 -5.74
CA PHE A 241 7.08 3.77 -5.13
C PHE A 241 6.60 4.76 -4.08
N HIS A 242 7.45 5.05 -3.08
CA HIS A 242 7.28 6.22 -2.24
C HIS A 242 8.04 7.43 -2.83
N TYR A 243 7.43 8.61 -2.75
CA TYR A 243 8.09 9.89 -2.95
C TYR A 243 7.62 10.94 -1.91
N GLN A 244 8.46 11.45 -1.03
CA GLN A 244 9.85 11.05 -0.78
C GLN A 244 9.94 9.65 -0.13
N PRO A 245 10.96 8.82 -0.48
CA PRO A 245 11.18 7.54 0.15
C PRO A 245 11.74 7.69 1.57
N SER A 246 11.60 6.67 2.41
CA SER A 246 12.17 6.68 3.77
C SER A 246 13.69 6.51 3.78
N PHE A 247 14.25 5.94 2.72
CA PHE A 247 15.69 5.80 2.48
C PHE A 247 15.96 5.90 0.97
N TYR A 248 17.09 6.48 0.60
CA TYR A 248 17.41 6.83 -0.80
C TYR A 248 18.21 5.74 -1.50
N HIS A 249 17.59 4.58 -1.63
CA HIS A 249 18.00 3.47 -2.49
C HIS A 249 16.74 2.91 -3.12
N LEU A 250 16.63 2.88 -4.45
CA LEU A 250 15.38 2.58 -5.13
C LEU A 250 14.80 1.24 -4.67
N HIS A 251 13.53 1.29 -4.27
CA HIS A 251 12.78 0.12 -3.83
C HIS A 251 11.32 0.24 -4.25
N VAL A 252 10.69 -0.92 -4.47
CA VAL A 252 9.28 -1.02 -4.88
C VAL A 252 8.51 -1.76 -3.80
N HIS A 253 7.38 -1.20 -3.39
CA HIS A 253 6.48 -1.83 -2.44
C HIS A 253 5.43 -2.64 -3.20
N PHE A 254 5.17 -3.86 -2.75
CA PHE A 254 4.10 -4.73 -3.21
C PHE A 254 3.20 -5.03 -2.02
N ILE A 255 1.95 -4.59 -2.09
CA ILE A 255 0.94 -4.85 -1.04
C ILE A 255 -0.27 -5.57 -1.61
N HIS A 256 -0.99 -6.31 -0.77
CA HIS A 256 -2.31 -6.79 -1.15
C HIS A 256 -3.28 -5.60 -1.32
N VAL A 257 -4.17 -5.64 -2.32
CA VAL A 257 -5.10 -4.52 -2.62
C VAL A 257 -6.08 -4.22 -1.47
N SER A 258 -6.37 -5.20 -0.62
CA SER A 258 -7.21 -5.01 0.56
C SER A 258 -6.45 -4.42 1.76
N TYR A 259 -5.12 -4.31 1.68
CA TYR A 259 -4.32 -3.78 2.78
C TYR A 259 -4.27 -2.24 2.73
N ASP A 260 -4.81 -1.58 3.75
CA ASP A 260 -4.63 -0.14 3.95
C ASP A 260 -3.25 0.13 4.57
N ALA A 261 -2.21 0.01 3.75
CA ALA A 261 -0.84 0.15 4.21
C ALA A 261 -0.54 1.58 4.68
N PRO A 262 0.18 1.78 5.81
CA PRO A 262 0.65 3.09 6.18
C PRO A 262 1.52 3.70 5.07
N ALA A 263 1.22 4.95 4.69
CA ALA A 263 1.85 5.70 3.59
C ALA A 263 1.47 5.29 2.15
N SER A 264 0.37 4.56 1.96
CA SER A 264 -0.24 4.25 0.64
C SER A 264 -1.03 5.41 0.00
N GLY A 265 -1.20 6.53 0.71
CA GLY A 265 -1.98 7.67 0.22
C GLY A 265 -1.38 8.33 -1.02
N VAL A 266 -2.25 8.81 -1.93
CA VAL A 266 -1.90 9.38 -3.25
C VAL A 266 -0.82 10.47 -3.20
N ALA A 267 -0.69 11.20 -2.08
CA ALA A 267 0.32 12.25 -1.91
C ALA A 267 1.76 11.73 -1.71
N LYS A 268 1.96 10.43 -1.41
CA LYS A 268 3.27 9.79 -1.23
C LYS A 268 3.46 8.56 -2.12
N PHE A 269 2.36 8.00 -2.60
CA PHE A 269 2.28 6.84 -3.46
C PHE A 269 2.40 7.24 -4.94
N VAL A 270 3.33 6.62 -5.67
CA VAL A 270 3.38 6.72 -7.13
C VAL A 270 3.21 5.33 -7.71
N TRP A 271 2.10 5.12 -8.43
CA TRP A 271 1.76 3.80 -8.97
C TRP A 271 2.86 3.31 -9.91
N PHE A 272 3.37 2.10 -9.67
CA PHE A 272 4.49 1.55 -10.43
C PHE A 272 4.18 1.47 -11.93
N GLY A 273 2.97 1.05 -12.28
CA GLY A 273 2.54 0.98 -13.68
C GLY A 273 2.48 2.34 -14.37
N VAL A 274 2.17 3.44 -13.66
CA VAL A 274 2.20 4.80 -14.22
C VAL A 274 3.64 5.18 -14.51
N VAL A 275 4.58 4.91 -13.59
CA VAL A 275 6.00 5.23 -13.82
C VAL A 275 6.52 4.50 -15.06
N VAL A 276 6.30 3.19 -15.17
CA VAL A 276 6.73 2.41 -16.34
C VAL A 276 6.06 2.93 -17.61
N TRP A 277 4.75 3.22 -17.57
CA TRP A 277 4.03 3.75 -18.72
C TRP A 277 4.54 5.14 -19.13
N TYR A 278 4.81 6.02 -18.17
CA TYR A 278 5.31 7.38 -18.37
C TYR A 278 6.71 7.38 -18.97
N ILE A 279 7.61 6.53 -18.44
CA ILE A 279 8.95 6.34 -19.00
C ILE A 279 8.87 5.72 -20.41
N ARG A 280 7.97 4.76 -20.62
CA ARG A 280 7.79 4.10 -21.91
C ARG A 280 7.16 5.02 -22.96
N MET A 281 6.36 5.99 -22.55
CA MET A 281 5.68 6.91 -23.47
C MET A 281 6.37 8.26 -23.64
N LEU A 282 7.44 8.57 -22.87
CA LEU A 282 8.26 9.81 -22.98
C LEU A 282 7.44 11.00 -23.49
N LEU A 283 6.31 11.26 -22.84
CA LEU A 283 5.50 12.44 -23.10
C LEU A 283 6.02 13.63 -22.30
N PHE A 284 7.15 13.51 -21.59
CA PHE A 284 7.67 14.54 -20.70
C PHE A 284 9.19 14.61 -20.75
N CYS A 285 9.70 15.83 -20.64
CA CYS A 285 11.09 16.17 -20.83
C CYS A 285 11.92 15.66 -19.64
N PRO A 286 13.03 14.95 -19.88
CA PRO A 286 13.88 14.46 -18.79
C PRO A 286 14.60 15.60 -18.05
N GLU A 287 14.79 16.76 -18.69
CA GLU A 287 15.49 17.91 -18.09
C GLU A 287 14.61 18.73 -17.15
N CYS A 288 13.32 18.90 -17.47
CA CYS A 288 12.44 19.82 -16.73
C CYS A 288 11.07 19.24 -16.34
N GLY A 289 10.75 18.02 -16.75
CA GLY A 289 9.48 17.35 -16.44
C GLY A 289 8.25 17.92 -17.14
N SER A 290 8.41 18.90 -18.04
CA SER A 290 7.31 19.46 -18.85
C SER A 290 6.90 18.52 -19.97
N SER A 291 5.64 18.59 -20.42
CA SER A 291 5.16 17.76 -21.53
C SER A 291 5.96 17.99 -22.81
N LEU A 292 6.40 16.92 -23.45
CA LEU A 292 7.07 16.92 -24.75
C LEU A 292 6.02 17.04 -25.84
N GLN A 293 6.25 17.97 -26.75
CA GLN A 293 5.48 18.16 -27.97
C GLN A 293 6.15 17.39 -29.10
N ILE A 294 5.37 17.01 -30.11
CA ILE A 294 5.92 16.44 -31.35
C ILE A 294 5.97 17.58 -32.36
N GLU A 295 7.16 17.84 -32.90
CA GLU A 295 7.39 18.81 -33.95
C GLU A 295 8.15 18.19 -35.12
N GLU A 296 8.12 18.87 -36.27
CA GLU A 296 8.87 18.46 -37.46
C GLU A 296 10.31 19.00 -37.37
N GLY A 297 11.27 18.10 -37.14
CA GLY A 297 12.68 18.41 -37.20
C GLY A 297 13.20 18.41 -38.65
N GLN A 298 14.49 18.69 -38.84
CA GLN A 298 15.09 18.77 -40.19
C GLN A 298 14.93 17.50 -41.03
N ASN A 299 14.91 16.31 -40.40
CA ASN A 299 14.91 15.02 -41.09
C ASN A 299 13.85 14.03 -40.57
N CYS A 300 13.24 14.28 -39.42
CA CYS A 300 12.24 13.40 -38.82
C CYS A 300 11.37 14.16 -37.82
N LEU A 301 10.25 13.57 -37.44
CA LEU A 301 9.52 14.01 -36.25
C LEU A 301 10.45 13.92 -35.03
N GLN A 302 10.37 14.89 -34.14
CA GLN A 302 11.16 14.95 -32.92
C GLN A 302 10.27 15.32 -31.74
N PHE A 303 10.62 14.81 -30.56
CA PHE A 303 10.08 15.33 -29.31
C PHE A 303 10.82 16.63 -28.95
N SER A 304 10.08 17.70 -28.70
CA SER A 304 10.64 18.98 -28.23
C SER A 304 9.99 19.41 -26.92
N CYS A 305 10.77 20.05 -26.05
CA CYS A 305 10.25 20.64 -24.83
C CYS A 305 9.97 22.13 -25.02
N HIS A 306 8.79 22.60 -24.61
CA HIS A 306 8.47 24.03 -24.66
C HIS A 306 9.16 24.85 -23.55
N ASN A 307 9.60 24.20 -22.47
CA ASN A 307 10.15 24.86 -21.28
C ASN A 307 11.68 24.81 -21.17
N CYS A 308 12.37 24.03 -22.01
CA CYS A 308 13.83 23.97 -22.04
C CYS A 308 14.36 23.52 -23.41
N PRO A 309 15.67 23.61 -23.69
CA PRO A 309 16.26 23.30 -25.01
C PRO A 309 16.28 21.82 -25.40
N TYR A 310 15.59 20.94 -24.68
CA TYR A 310 15.61 19.50 -24.93
C TYR A 310 14.90 19.15 -26.24
N VAL A 311 15.60 18.39 -27.10
CA VAL A 311 15.07 17.85 -28.36
C VAL A 311 15.55 16.41 -28.54
N GLN A 312 14.65 15.51 -28.91
CA GLN A 312 14.95 14.09 -29.14
C GLN A 312 14.30 13.57 -30.44
N PRO A 313 15.10 13.16 -31.45
CA PRO A 313 14.59 12.57 -32.69
C PRO A 313 13.77 11.29 -32.49
N ILE A 314 12.64 11.16 -33.19
CA ILE A 314 11.81 9.94 -33.21
C ILE A 314 12.37 8.99 -34.28
N THR A 315 13.18 8.03 -33.85
CA THR A 315 13.88 7.08 -34.74
C THR A 315 13.16 5.75 -34.94
N LYS A 316 12.07 5.50 -34.21
CA LYS A 316 11.31 4.25 -34.25
C LYS A 316 9.81 4.54 -34.20
N LEU A 317 9.02 3.70 -34.88
CA LEU A 317 7.56 3.75 -34.78
C LEU A 317 7.14 3.32 -33.37
N ILE A 318 6.56 4.24 -32.61
CA ILE A 318 5.99 3.95 -31.28
C ILE A 318 4.48 3.79 -31.46
N LYS A 319 3.97 2.58 -31.24
CA LYS A 319 2.54 2.28 -31.33
C LYS A 319 2.10 1.51 -30.10
N SER A 320 1.09 2.02 -29.40
CA SER A 320 0.36 1.29 -28.37
C SER A 320 -1.05 1.05 -28.85
N ARG A 321 -1.51 -0.20 -28.80
CA ARG A 321 -2.93 -0.55 -29.03
C ARG A 321 -3.39 -1.36 -27.82
N VAL A 322 -4.37 -0.81 -27.11
CA VAL A 322 -5.10 -1.56 -26.09
C VAL A 322 -6.36 -2.06 -26.77
N TYR A 323 -6.50 -3.38 -26.88
CA TYR A 323 -7.73 -4.02 -27.34
C TYR A 323 -8.54 -4.38 -26.10
N PRO A 324 -9.57 -3.60 -25.73
CA PRO A 324 -10.45 -3.99 -24.65
C PRO A 324 -11.12 -5.32 -25.02
N LYS A 325 -11.10 -6.30 -24.09
CA LYS A 325 -11.98 -7.46 -24.22
C LYS A 325 -13.41 -6.95 -24.10
N LEU A 326 -14.20 -7.15 -25.16
CA LEU A 326 -15.64 -6.99 -25.07
C LEU A 326 -16.13 -7.90 -23.95
N LYS A 327 -16.96 -7.35 -23.05
CA LYS A 327 -17.67 -8.16 -22.06
C LYS A 327 -18.45 -9.22 -22.83
N ASP A 328 -18.38 -10.47 -22.38
CA ASP A 328 -19.28 -11.51 -22.90
C ASP A 328 -20.71 -10.98 -22.71
N LEU A 329 -21.42 -10.79 -23.82
CA LEU A 329 -22.83 -10.43 -23.79
C LEU A 329 -23.55 -11.64 -23.22
N ASP A 330 -23.94 -11.58 -21.95
CA ASP A 330 -24.93 -12.51 -21.43
C ASP A 330 -26.15 -12.41 -22.34
N GLU A 331 -26.56 -13.53 -22.95
CA GLU A 331 -27.70 -13.59 -23.85
C GLU A 331 -28.98 -13.41 -23.03
N VAL A 332 -29.34 -12.15 -22.73
CA VAL A 332 -30.50 -11.76 -21.91
C VAL A 332 -31.81 -12.34 -22.48
N LEU A 333 -31.84 -12.66 -23.78
CA LEU A 333 -33.00 -13.18 -24.49
C LEU A 333 -32.85 -14.65 -24.94
N GLY A 334 -31.88 -15.37 -24.35
CA GLY A 334 -31.57 -16.75 -24.68
C GLY A 334 -30.78 -16.88 -25.99
N GLY A 335 -29.90 -17.88 -26.03
CA GLY A 335 -28.99 -18.08 -27.15
C GLY A 335 -29.61 -18.51 -28.46
N PRO A 336 -28.79 -18.95 -29.43
CA PRO A 336 -29.25 -19.29 -30.78
C PRO A 336 -30.43 -20.27 -30.82
N GLY A 337 -30.56 -21.13 -29.80
CA GLY A 337 -31.66 -22.10 -29.66
C GLY A 337 -32.96 -21.56 -29.02
N ALA A 338 -32.97 -20.34 -28.46
CA ALA A 338 -34.13 -19.80 -27.74
C ALA A 338 -35.33 -19.50 -28.65
N TRP A 339 -35.11 -19.42 -29.96
CA TRP A 339 -36.12 -19.09 -30.97
C TRP A 339 -36.51 -20.28 -31.85
N GLU A 340 -35.93 -21.46 -31.64
CA GLU A 340 -36.23 -22.66 -32.46
C GLU A 340 -37.70 -23.11 -32.33
N ASN A 341 -38.38 -22.73 -31.23
CA ASN A 341 -39.79 -23.06 -30.97
C ASN A 341 -40.71 -21.82 -31.06
N ALA A 342 -40.22 -20.67 -31.53
CA ALA A 342 -41.05 -19.49 -31.69
C ALA A 342 -42.06 -19.72 -32.82
N GLN A 343 -43.35 -19.43 -32.57
CA GLN A 343 -44.40 -19.56 -33.59
C GLN A 343 -44.10 -18.65 -34.78
N ILE A 344 -43.78 -19.26 -35.93
CA ILE A 344 -43.67 -18.56 -37.21
C ILE A 344 -45.10 -18.31 -37.69
N THR A 345 -45.47 -17.04 -37.84
CA THR A 345 -46.74 -16.63 -38.44
C THR A 345 -46.45 -16.06 -39.83
N ASP A 346 -47.11 -16.57 -40.87
CA ASP A 346 -46.98 -16.05 -42.24
C ASP A 346 -47.66 -14.69 -42.36
N GLY A 347 -46.96 -13.64 -41.94
CA GLY A 347 -47.36 -12.25 -42.12
C GLY A 347 -46.76 -11.69 -43.41
N THR A 348 -47.60 -11.39 -44.40
CA THR A 348 -47.19 -10.65 -45.60
C THR A 348 -46.73 -9.23 -45.21
N LEU A 349 -45.43 -9.01 -45.15
CA LEU A 349 -44.85 -7.68 -44.93
C LEU A 349 -45.03 -6.83 -46.19
N PHE A 350 -45.89 -5.82 -46.10
CA PHE A 350 -45.98 -4.75 -47.10
C PHE A 350 -44.65 -3.96 -47.13
N PRO A 351 -44.11 -3.63 -48.32
CA PRO A 351 -42.80 -3.02 -48.43
C PRO A 351 -42.88 -1.54 -48.08
N VAL A 352 -42.48 -1.16 -46.87
CA VAL A 352 -42.16 0.23 -46.59
C VAL A 352 -40.83 0.31 -45.82
N PHE A 353 -39.91 1.04 -46.45
CA PHE A 353 -38.57 1.45 -46.03
C PHE A 353 -37.39 0.55 -46.40
N ARG A 354 -36.76 0.99 -47.50
CA ARG A 354 -35.45 0.63 -48.02
C ARG A 354 -34.31 1.15 -47.12
N SER A 355 -33.24 0.37 -47.14
CA SER A 355 -31.82 0.78 -47.22
C SER A 355 -31.23 1.64 -46.10
N PHE A 356 -30.26 1.06 -45.37
CA PHE A 356 -28.92 1.64 -45.27
C PHE A 356 -27.86 0.52 -45.27
N SER A 357 -27.01 0.57 -46.28
CA SER A 357 -25.85 -0.27 -46.54
C SER A 357 -24.69 0.10 -45.62
N VAL A 358 -24.06 -0.90 -45.01
CA VAL A 358 -22.78 -0.77 -44.32
C VAL A 358 -21.67 -0.92 -45.36
N LEU A 359 -20.90 0.15 -45.56
CA LEU A 359 -19.67 0.13 -46.35
C LEU A 359 -18.55 -0.53 -45.52
N SER A 360 -17.83 -1.42 -46.18
CA SER A 360 -16.64 -2.17 -45.74
C SER A 360 -15.42 -1.31 -45.43
#